data_AF-A0A3N5UA93-F1
#
_entry.id   AF-A0A3N5UA93-F1
#
_cell.length_a   1.000
_cell.length_b   1.000
_cell.length_c   1.000
_cell.angle_alpha   90.00
_cell.angle_beta   90.00
_cell.angle_gamma   90.00
#
_symmetry.space_group_name_H-M   'P 1'
#
loop_
_entity.id
_entity.type
_entity.pdbx_description
1 polymer ?
#
loop_
_entity_poly.entity_id
_entity_poly.type
_entity_poly.pdbx_seq_one_letter_code
_entity_poly.pdbx_strand_id
1 'polypeptide(L)'
;MKTIANRLPRRSRSLILFSVLLAAILFSVMARAETVTLAWDPNSEPDLAGYRLHYGAASGNYTHSIDVGNVTLYAIDGLSSGQTYYFAATAYNSDGKQSGYSNEVSHTIPAPNSPPFTPTVPSGPSSVLAGVA
;
A
#
# COMPACT_ATOMS: atom_id res chain seq x y z
N MET A 1 12.49 -34.24 -48.85
CA MET A 1 12.56 -33.37 -47.66
C MET A 1 11.71 -33.97 -46.55
N LYS A 2 12.30 -34.46 -45.46
CA LYS A 2 11.58 -34.97 -44.27
C LYS A 2 11.84 -34.00 -43.12
N THR A 3 10.79 -33.33 -42.66
CA THR A 3 10.86 -32.33 -41.58
C THR A 3 11.03 -33.04 -40.24
N ILE A 4 12.15 -32.79 -39.56
CA ILE A 4 12.46 -33.34 -38.24
C ILE A 4 11.74 -32.46 -37.21
N ALA A 5 10.69 -32.96 -36.59
CA ALA A 5 9.99 -32.25 -35.52
C ALA A 5 10.77 -32.42 -34.21
N ASN A 6 11.42 -31.35 -33.74
CA ASN A 6 12.05 -31.26 -32.42
C ASN A 6 11.00 -31.40 -31.30
N ARG A 7 10.71 -32.62 -30.88
CA ARG A 7 9.90 -32.88 -29.68
C ARG A 7 10.83 -32.88 -28.47
N LEU A 8 10.87 -31.74 -27.77
CA LEU A 8 11.57 -31.62 -26.48
C LEU A 8 11.15 -32.75 -25.53
N PRO A 9 12.10 -33.49 -24.91
CA PRO A 9 11.79 -34.64 -24.07
C PRO A 9 10.95 -34.25 -22.85
N ARG A 10 10.03 -35.11 -22.43
CA ARG A 10 9.09 -34.87 -21.30
C ARG A 10 9.80 -34.45 -19.99
N ARG A 11 11.06 -34.90 -19.81
CA ARG A 11 11.92 -34.55 -18.67
C ARG A 11 12.45 -33.11 -18.74
N SER A 12 12.70 -32.55 -19.93
CA SER A 12 13.15 -31.15 -20.06
C SER A 12 12.04 -30.14 -19.80
N ARG A 13 10.78 -30.49 -20.11
CA ARG A 13 9.60 -29.67 -19.76
C ARG A 13 9.41 -29.55 -18.25
N SER A 14 9.61 -30.64 -17.51
CA SER A 14 9.50 -30.63 -16.04
C SER A 14 10.60 -29.80 -15.37
N LEU A 15 11.83 -29.85 -15.89
CA LEU A 15 12.96 -29.07 -15.36
C LEU A 15 12.79 -27.57 -15.62
N ILE A 16 12.27 -27.19 -16.79
CA ILE A 16 11.97 -25.79 -17.13
C ILE A 16 10.85 -25.23 -16.21
N LEU A 17 9.79 -26.00 -15.97
CA LEU A 17 8.73 -25.59 -15.05
C LEU A 17 9.26 -25.46 -13.61
N PHE A 18 10.09 -26.40 -13.17
CA PHE A 18 10.71 -26.33 -11.84
C PHE A 18 11.67 -25.13 -11.72
N SER A 19 12.46 -24.82 -12.76
CA SER A 19 13.34 -23.65 -12.75
C SER A 19 12.60 -22.32 -12.82
N VAL A 20 11.47 -22.25 -13.55
CA VAL A 20 10.61 -21.05 -13.58
C VAL A 20 9.91 -20.86 -12.23
N LEU A 21 9.45 -21.96 -11.61
CA LEU A 21 8.87 -21.93 -10.27
C LEU A 21 9.92 -21.54 -9.21
N LEU A 22 11.13 -22.11 -9.28
CA LEU A 22 12.24 -21.79 -8.39
C LEU A 22 12.72 -20.34 -8.59
N ALA A 23 12.78 -19.85 -9.82
CA ALA A 23 13.09 -18.45 -10.12
C ALA A 23 11.99 -17.50 -9.62
N ALA A 24 10.70 -17.84 -9.73
CA ALA A 24 9.59 -17.05 -9.18
C ALA A 24 9.61 -17.00 -7.64
N ILE A 25 10.00 -18.10 -6.99
CA ILE A 25 10.16 -18.17 -5.53
C ILE A 25 11.40 -17.37 -5.09
N LEU A 26 12.51 -17.39 -5.84
CA LEU A 26 13.71 -16.60 -5.55
C LEU A 26 13.55 -15.11 -5.93
N PHE A 27 12.65 -14.78 -6.87
CA PHE A 27 12.24 -13.39 -7.18
C PHE A 27 11.25 -12.81 -6.16
N SER A 28 10.71 -13.64 -5.27
CA SER A 28 9.98 -13.19 -4.08
C SER A 28 11.00 -12.69 -3.05
N VAL A 29 11.73 -11.64 -3.42
CA VAL A 29 12.70 -10.94 -2.58
C VAL A 29 12.01 -10.49 -1.29
N MET A 30 12.74 -10.58 -0.19
CA MET A 30 12.44 -10.14 1.17
C MET A 30 11.65 -8.82 1.24
N ALA A 31 10.35 -8.85 1.02
CA ALA A 31 9.48 -7.76 1.39
C ALA A 31 9.35 -7.85 2.92
N ARG A 32 10.19 -7.09 3.63
CA ARG A 32 9.93 -6.85 5.05
C ARG A 32 8.66 -6.01 5.08
N ALA A 33 7.56 -6.67 5.43
CA ALA A 33 6.26 -6.05 5.62
C ALA A 33 6.35 -5.17 6.86
N GLU A 34 6.25 -3.86 6.66
CA GLU A 34 6.13 -2.89 7.74
C GLU A 34 4.67 -2.41 7.83
N THR A 35 4.30 -1.92 9.01
CA THR A 35 2.93 -1.50 9.33
C THR A 35 2.90 0.01 9.53
N VAL A 36 1.96 0.69 8.87
CA VAL A 36 1.67 2.12 9.10
C VAL A 36 0.27 2.25 9.66
N THR A 37 0.14 2.94 10.80
CA THR A 37 -1.16 3.27 11.37
C THR A 37 -1.58 4.67 10.93
N LEU A 38 -2.75 4.78 10.31
CA LEU A 38 -3.34 6.04 9.88
C LEU A 38 -4.52 6.38 10.81
N ALA A 39 -4.59 7.65 11.22
CA ALA A 39 -5.69 8.22 11.98
C ALA A 39 -6.20 9.48 11.28
N TRP A 40 -7.51 9.72 11.35
CA TRP A 40 -8.16 10.90 10.76
C TRP A 40 -9.33 11.38 11.61
N ASP A 41 -9.72 12.63 11.41
CA ASP A 41 -10.87 13.21 12.10
C ASP A 41 -12.19 12.65 11.53
N PRO A 42 -13.18 12.33 12.38
CA PRO A 42 -14.47 11.86 11.93
C PRO A 42 -15.28 12.97 11.24
N ASN A 43 -16.05 12.55 10.24
CA ASN A 43 -17.08 13.32 9.57
C ASN A 43 -18.34 13.28 10.46
N SER A 44 -19.15 14.33 10.40
CA SER A 44 -20.35 14.50 11.25
C SER A 44 -21.65 14.39 10.47
N GLU A 45 -21.57 14.12 9.17
CA GLU A 45 -22.71 13.98 8.29
C GLU A 45 -23.60 12.80 8.70
N PRO A 46 -24.93 12.98 8.75
CA PRO A 46 -25.85 11.96 9.26
C PRO A 46 -25.94 10.72 8.35
N ASP A 47 -25.57 10.86 7.07
CA ASP A 47 -25.57 9.78 6.08
C ASP A 47 -24.21 9.10 5.92
N LEU A 48 -23.21 9.44 6.74
CA LEU A 48 -21.89 8.81 6.73
C LEU A 48 -22.01 7.30 7.00
N ALA A 49 -21.57 6.48 6.05
CA ALA A 49 -21.55 5.02 6.18
C ALA A 49 -20.16 4.47 6.48
N GLY A 50 -19.09 5.18 6.10
CA GLY A 50 -17.72 4.80 6.46
C GLY A 50 -16.66 5.47 5.60
N TYR A 51 -15.46 4.87 5.63
CA TYR A 51 -14.27 5.39 4.99
C TYR A 51 -13.59 4.36 4.09
N ARG A 52 -12.93 4.86 3.05
CA ARG A 52 -12.01 4.09 2.22
C ARG A 52 -10.65 4.75 2.23
N LEU A 53 -9.62 3.98 2.57
CA LEU A 53 -8.24 4.42 2.51
C LEU A 53 -7.66 4.12 1.13
N HIS A 54 -6.83 5.02 0.65
CA HIS A 54 -6.16 4.94 -0.64
C HIS A 54 -4.68 5.19 -0.42
N TYR A 55 -3.82 4.37 -1.02
CA TYR A 55 -2.38 4.54 -0.90
C TYR A 55 -1.61 4.08 -2.13
N GLY A 56 -0.42 4.63 -2.32
CA GLY A 56 0.44 4.33 -3.46
C GLY A 56 1.86 4.85 -3.28
N ALA A 57 2.76 4.50 -4.20
CA ALA A 57 4.17 4.91 -4.16
C ALA A 57 4.42 6.29 -4.77
N ALA A 58 3.40 6.97 -5.30
CA ALA A 58 3.50 8.27 -5.93
C ALA A 58 2.35 9.19 -5.48
N SER A 59 2.67 10.47 -5.26
CA SER A 59 1.70 11.48 -4.85
C SER A 59 0.58 11.61 -5.88
N GLY A 60 -0.67 11.63 -5.40
CA GLY A 60 -1.88 11.69 -6.21
C GLY A 60 -2.17 10.45 -7.05
N ASN A 61 -1.35 9.40 -6.96
CA ASN A 61 -1.54 8.13 -7.66
C ASN A 61 -1.61 6.96 -6.68
N TYR A 62 -2.82 6.67 -6.23
CA TYR A 62 -3.11 5.60 -5.29
C TYR A 62 -3.42 4.30 -6.04
N THR A 63 -2.51 3.34 -5.96
CA THR A 63 -2.65 2.03 -6.63
C THR A 63 -3.40 1.00 -5.79
N HIS A 64 -3.60 1.29 -4.50
CA HIS A 64 -4.30 0.44 -3.54
C HIS A 64 -5.42 1.20 -2.87
N SER A 65 -6.52 0.49 -2.57
CA SER A 65 -7.60 1.01 -1.73
C SER A 65 -8.14 -0.07 -0.80
N ILE A 66 -8.54 0.34 0.41
CA ILE A 66 -9.05 -0.54 1.46
C ILE A 66 -10.31 0.10 2.03
N ASP A 67 -11.41 -0.64 2.01
CA ASP A 67 -12.62 -0.26 2.73
C ASP A 67 -12.45 -0.59 4.21
N VAL A 68 -12.52 0.43 5.06
CA VAL A 68 -12.27 0.29 6.51
C VAL A 68 -13.56 0.44 7.32
N GLY A 69 -14.69 0.74 6.66
CA GLY A 69 -15.96 1.00 7.33
C GLY A 69 -15.93 2.27 8.20
N ASN A 70 -16.79 2.34 9.20
CA ASN A 70 -16.91 3.50 10.08
C ASN A 70 -15.91 3.47 11.25
N VAL A 71 -14.63 3.54 10.91
CA VAL A 71 -13.52 3.70 11.85
C VAL A 71 -12.72 4.95 11.52
N THR A 72 -11.95 5.45 12.47
CA THR A 72 -11.05 6.61 12.31
C THR A 72 -9.58 6.30 12.57
N LEU A 73 -9.28 5.01 12.75
CA LEU A 73 -7.93 4.49 13.01
C LEU A 73 -7.79 3.14 12.30
N TYR A 74 -6.75 2.97 11.49
CA TYR A 74 -6.51 1.73 10.78
C TYR A 74 -5.02 1.47 10.54
N ALA A 75 -4.61 0.21 10.68
CA ALA A 75 -3.24 -0.24 10.42
C ALA A 75 -3.14 -0.88 9.03
N ILE A 76 -2.27 -0.33 8.17
CA ILE A 76 -1.96 -0.86 6.85
C ILE A 76 -0.66 -1.66 6.96
N ASP A 77 -0.78 -2.97 6.77
CA ASP A 77 0.34 -3.90 6.78
C ASP A 77 0.87 -4.17 5.36
N GLY A 78 2.02 -4.85 5.27
CA GLY A 78 2.54 -5.34 3.99
C GLY A 78 3.23 -4.27 3.15
N LEU A 79 3.62 -3.14 3.74
CA LEU A 79 4.34 -2.08 3.04
C LEU A 79 5.81 -2.46 2.85
N SER A 80 6.34 -2.18 1.66
CA SER A 80 7.71 -2.49 1.30
C SER A 80 8.69 -1.53 1.97
N SER A 81 9.69 -2.08 2.66
CA SER A 81 10.80 -1.30 3.22
C SER A 81 11.58 -0.49 2.18
N GLY A 82 12.04 0.70 2.56
CA GLY A 82 12.82 1.60 1.70
C GLY A 82 12.00 2.42 0.69
N GLN A 83 10.67 2.36 0.78
CA GLN A 83 9.76 3.06 -0.13
C GLN A 83 8.98 4.15 0.59
N THR A 84 8.77 5.28 -0.08
CA THR A 84 7.81 6.31 0.35
C THR A 84 6.43 5.95 -0.19
N TYR A 85 5.46 5.93 0.72
CA TYR A 85 4.04 5.78 0.41
C TYR A 85 3.30 7.07 0.68
N TYR A 86 2.24 7.30 -0.09
CA TYR A 86 1.31 8.40 0.01
C TYR A 86 -0.07 7.85 0.33
N PHE A 87 -0.78 8.48 1.25
CA PHE A 87 -2.04 8.02 1.83
C PHE A 87 -3.08 9.13 1.77
N ALA A 88 -4.31 8.78 1.42
CA ALA A 88 -5.48 9.63 1.51
C ALA A 88 -6.72 8.81 1.88
N ALA A 89 -7.74 9.46 2.43
CA ALA A 89 -9.03 8.85 2.75
C ALA A 89 -10.14 9.48 1.91
N THR A 90 -11.17 8.69 1.60
CA THR A 90 -12.48 9.19 1.16
C THR A 90 -13.54 8.72 2.16
N ALA A 91 -14.52 9.58 2.44
CA ALA A 91 -15.73 9.18 3.12
C ALA A 91 -16.73 8.64 2.08
N TYR A 92 -17.61 7.73 2.47
CA TYR A 92 -18.76 7.34 1.66
C TYR A 92 -20.05 7.33 2.48
N ASN A 93 -21.14 7.70 1.82
CA ASN A 93 -22.46 7.73 2.44
C ASN A 93 -23.21 6.40 2.27
N SER A 94 -24.41 6.29 2.85
CA SER A 94 -25.25 5.08 2.77
C SER A 94 -25.64 4.65 1.34
N ASP A 95 -25.59 5.57 0.38
CA ASP A 95 -25.81 5.27 -1.04
C ASP A 95 -24.52 4.81 -1.76
N GLY A 96 -23.40 4.71 -1.03
CA GLY A 96 -22.09 4.34 -1.57
C GLY A 96 -21.39 5.46 -2.37
N LYS A 97 -21.90 6.70 -2.31
CA LYS A 97 -21.24 7.85 -2.96
C LYS A 97 -20.03 8.27 -2.15
N GLN A 98 -18.88 8.37 -2.81
CA GLN A 98 -17.63 8.80 -2.20
C GLN A 98 -17.45 10.31 -2.29
N SER A 99 -16.81 10.89 -1.26
CA SER A 99 -16.30 12.24 -1.25
C SER A 99 -15.08 12.39 -2.18
N GLY A 100 -14.56 13.61 -2.29
CA GLY A 100 -13.18 13.83 -2.73
C GLY A 100 -12.17 13.25 -1.74
N TYR A 101 -10.92 13.12 -2.17
CA TYR A 101 -9.81 12.72 -1.29
C TYR A 101 -9.56 13.76 -0.20
N SER A 102 -9.16 13.29 0.97
CA SER A 102 -8.58 14.10 2.04
C SER A 102 -7.27 14.77 1.60
N ASN A 103 -6.68 15.55 2.50
CA ASN A 103 -5.26 15.88 2.38
C ASN A 103 -4.42 14.59 2.31
N GLU A 104 -3.38 14.64 1.48
CA GLU A 104 -2.44 13.54 1.36
C GLU A 104 -1.41 13.60 2.49
N VAL A 105 -1.06 12.44 3.03
CA VAL A 105 0.03 12.26 3.99
C VAL A 105 1.04 11.30 3.38
N SER A 106 2.34 11.56 3.54
CA SER A 106 3.39 10.66 3.09
C SER A 106 4.18 10.07 4.24
N HIS A 107 4.65 8.84 4.07
CA HIS A 107 5.50 8.17 5.03
C HIS A 107 6.53 7.30 4.31
N THR A 108 7.80 7.43 4.72
CA THR A 108 8.91 6.61 4.20
C THR A 108 9.16 5.44 5.13
N ILE A 109 8.98 4.24 4.61
CA ILE A 109 9.30 3.02 5.35
C ILE A 109 10.82 2.86 5.40
N PRO A 110 11.46 2.77 6.58
CA PRO A 110 12.89 2.55 6.72
C PRO A 110 13.38 1.35 5.91
N ALA A 111 14.53 1.48 5.26
CA ALA A 111 15.20 0.31 4.69
C ALA A 111 15.78 -0.55 5.84
N PRO A 112 15.95 -1.88 5.65
CA PRO A 112 16.36 -2.82 6.71
C PRO A 112 17.72 -2.52 7.37
N ASN A 113 18.48 -1.61 6.79
CA ASN A 113 19.88 -1.32 7.06
C ASN A 113 20.17 0.20 6.99
N SER A 114 19.12 1.03 7.06
CA SER A 114 19.31 2.46 7.30
C SER A 114 19.77 2.70 8.75
N PRO A 115 20.67 3.68 9.00
CA PRO A 115 20.97 4.12 10.36
C PRO A 115 19.66 4.50 11.09
N PRO A 116 19.60 4.36 12.43
CA PRO A 116 18.37 4.64 13.16
C PRO A 116 17.87 6.04 12.79
N PHE A 117 16.64 6.09 12.28
CA PHE A 117 15.93 7.36 12.11
C PHE A 117 15.78 7.94 13.52
N THR A 118 16.56 8.97 13.86
CA THR A 118 16.18 9.85 14.96
C THR A 118 14.84 10.44 14.60
N PRO A 119 13.75 10.17 15.34
CA PRO A 119 12.52 10.90 15.11
C PRO A 119 12.85 12.37 15.31
N THR A 120 12.80 13.16 14.24
CA THR A 120 12.84 14.61 14.35
C THR A 120 11.61 14.96 15.18
N VAL A 121 11.82 15.18 16.48
CA VAL A 121 10.82 15.81 17.34
C VAL A 121 10.44 17.10 16.62
N PRO A 122 9.18 17.29 16.21
CA PRO A 122 8.76 18.58 15.67
C PRO A 122 8.96 19.61 16.77
N SER A 123 10.03 20.39 16.69
CA SER A 123 10.25 21.57 17.51
C SER A 123 9.38 22.70 16.94
N GLY A 124 8.08 22.57 17.15
CA GLY A 124 7.04 23.51 16.76
C GLY A 124 5.73 23.07 17.43
N PRO A 125 4.85 24.00 17.81
CA PRO A 125 3.62 23.63 18.51
C PRO A 125 2.81 22.65 17.64
N SER A 126 2.69 21.40 18.12
CA SER A 126 1.88 20.36 17.52
C SER A 126 0.40 20.69 17.68
N SER A 127 -0.11 21.45 16.72
CA SER A 127 -1.53 21.56 16.42
C SER A 127 -1.63 21.69 14.91
N VAL A 128 -1.70 20.55 14.22
CA VAL A 128 -2.16 20.54 12.82
C VAL A 128 -3.66 20.73 12.87
N LEU A 129 -4.06 22.00 12.92
CA LEU A 129 -5.43 22.43 12.70
C LEU A 129 -5.70 22.25 11.21
N ALA A 130 -6.17 21.08 10.80
CA ALA A 130 -6.78 20.92 9.48
C ALA A 130 -8.19 21.53 9.56
N GLY A 131 -8.26 22.86 9.56
CA GLY A 131 -9.49 23.57 9.30
C GLY A 131 -9.91 23.26 7.87
N VAL A 132 -11.08 22.64 7.71
CA VAL A 132 -11.81 22.64 6.45
C VAL A 132 -13.15 23.32 6.71
N ALA A 133 -13.38 24.34 5.88
CA ALA A 133 -14.63 25.08 5.77
C ALA A 133 -15.67 24.26 5.00
#